data_AF-A0A7V3J1V2-F1
#
_entry.id   AF-A0A7V3J1V2-F1
#
_cell.length_a   1.000
_cell.length_b   1.000
_cell.length_c   1.000
_cell.angle_alpha   90.00
_cell.angle_beta   90.00
_cell.angle_gamma   90.00
#
_symmetry.space_group_name_H-M   'P 1'
#
loop_
_entity.id
_entity.type
_entity.pdbx_description
1 polymer ?
#
loop_
_entity_poly.entity_id
_entity_poly.type
_entity_poly.pdbx_seq_one_letter_code
_entity_poly.pdbx_strand_id
1 'polypeptide(L)'
;MLTEPALGDEVDRVAAAVGARVVHAEAGARVHRKTWLAATAVLLDAAAAARCAEGALPRRAHVIVLASTEPGPATWSGAVAVGAQQVLVLPGQERELVDELADAAESARDDRPRGDVVAVIGGRGGVGASLFATALAQAAAEPLLVDLDPWGGGIDLLVGGEHTPGVRWPDLALQGGRVSWSAVRAALPCNHGVSLLSGIRADYEVQAAALDAVVDAARRGGVTVVCDVPRRLTDAAHTALKTADLIVVVSQTDVRACAATATVVGALVGINPNIGLVVRGPSPGGLRAPEVAAVAGVPLLASMRAEPRLVDQLEHGGLRLRRRSALAVAARQVLTVLPAGRTQGRPA
;
A
#
# COMPACT_ATOMS: atom_id res chain seq x y z
N MET A 1 2.47 23.15 -7.34
CA MET A 1 3.55 23.99 -6.79
C MET A 1 4.82 23.57 -7.49
N LEU A 2 5.19 24.31 -8.54
CA LEU A 2 6.32 23.97 -9.38
C LEU A 2 7.22 25.21 -9.42
N THR A 3 8.46 25.04 -9.02
CA THR A 3 9.52 26.05 -9.09
C THR A 3 10.32 25.91 -10.38
N GLU A 4 10.29 24.74 -11.02
CA GLU A 4 10.81 24.50 -12.37
C GLU A 4 9.75 24.85 -13.44
N PRO A 5 10.00 25.85 -14.32
CA PRO A 5 9.02 26.25 -15.34
C PRO A 5 8.70 25.15 -16.35
N ALA A 6 9.69 24.35 -16.74
CA ALA A 6 9.52 23.26 -17.71
C ALA A 6 8.50 22.22 -17.24
N LEU A 7 8.49 21.88 -15.95
CA LEU A 7 7.47 20.99 -15.37
C LEU A 7 6.08 21.63 -15.39
N GLY A 8 5.99 22.96 -15.27
CA GLY A 8 4.74 23.70 -15.37
C GLY A 8 4.06 23.53 -16.73
N ASP A 9 4.82 23.71 -17.81
CA ASP A 9 4.31 23.58 -19.18
C ASP A 9 3.84 22.15 -19.49
N GLU A 10 4.58 21.14 -19.01
CA GLU A 10 4.19 19.73 -19.14
C GLU A 10 2.90 19.42 -18.38
N VAL A 11 2.79 19.90 -17.13
CA VAL A 11 1.59 19.73 -16.30
C VAL A 11 0.38 20.40 -16.92
N ASP A 12 0.51 21.62 -17.46
CA ASP A 12 -0.60 22.32 -18.09
C ASP A 12 -1.10 21.58 -19.34
N ARG A 13 -0.19 20.99 -20.11
CA ARG A 13 -0.53 20.13 -21.26
C ARG A 13 -1.29 18.88 -20.83
N VAL A 14 -0.79 18.16 -19.83
CA VAL A 14 -1.42 16.94 -19.29
C VAL A 14 -2.79 17.26 -18.67
N ALA A 15 -2.89 18.33 -17.89
CA ALA A 15 -4.13 18.75 -17.26
C ALA A 15 -5.20 19.15 -18.30
N ALA A 16 -4.80 19.81 -19.39
CA ALA A 16 -5.70 20.12 -20.50
C ALA A 16 -6.27 18.85 -21.15
N ALA A 17 -5.47 17.79 -21.29
CA ALA A 17 -5.90 16.52 -21.87
C ALA A 17 -6.99 15.81 -21.02
N VAL A 18 -6.96 15.97 -19.69
CA VAL A 18 -7.96 15.40 -18.77
C VAL A 18 -9.08 16.40 -18.38
N GLY A 19 -9.05 17.62 -18.94
CA GLY A 19 -10.03 18.67 -18.62
C GLY A 19 -9.93 19.20 -17.19
N ALA A 20 -8.76 19.08 -16.54
CA ALA A 20 -8.53 19.56 -15.18
C ALA A 20 -8.10 21.03 -15.18
N ARG A 21 -8.62 21.80 -14.21
CA ARG A 21 -8.18 23.18 -13.98
C ARG A 21 -6.94 23.18 -13.08
N VAL A 22 -5.82 23.67 -13.60
CA VAL A 22 -4.59 23.86 -12.84
C VAL A 22 -4.64 25.20 -12.11
N VAL A 23 -4.21 25.19 -10.84
CA VAL A 23 -3.96 26.41 -10.07
C VAL A 23 -2.50 26.39 -9.63
N HIS A 24 -1.70 27.26 -10.24
CA HIS A 24 -0.30 27.43 -9.89
C HIS A 24 -0.20 28.26 -8.61
N ALA A 25 0.59 27.76 -7.65
CA ALA A 25 0.99 28.55 -6.49
C ALA A 25 2.29 29.29 -6.84
N GLU A 26 2.40 30.55 -6.42
CA GLU A 26 3.63 31.32 -6.61
C GLU A 26 4.84 30.60 -6.00
N ALA A 27 5.98 30.74 -6.68
CA ALA A 27 7.23 30.13 -6.23
C ALA A 27 7.58 30.62 -4.81
N GLY A 28 7.73 29.68 -3.87
CA GLY A 28 8.03 29.98 -2.47
C GLY A 28 6.83 30.35 -1.59
N ALA A 29 5.61 30.47 -2.13
CA ALA A 29 4.43 30.75 -1.33
C ALA A 29 4.08 29.58 -0.40
N ARG A 30 3.71 29.91 0.85
CA ARG A 30 3.22 28.92 1.82
C ARG A 30 1.79 28.54 1.48
N VAL A 31 1.54 27.24 1.26
CA VAL A 31 0.17 26.75 1.01
C VAL A 31 -0.60 26.65 2.32
N HIS A 32 -1.77 27.28 2.36
CA HIS A 32 -2.69 27.14 3.48
C HIS A 32 -3.32 25.74 3.52
N ARG A 33 -3.48 25.20 4.73
CA ARG A 33 -4.09 23.87 4.99
C ARG A 33 -5.46 23.69 4.31
N LYS A 34 -6.26 24.74 4.23
CA LYS A 34 -7.58 24.69 3.56
C LYS A 34 -7.44 24.45 2.05
N THR A 35 -6.52 25.16 1.38
CA THR A 35 -6.23 24.96 -0.05
C THR A 35 -5.66 23.57 -0.30
N TRP A 36 -4.75 23.12 0.57
CA TRP A 36 -4.18 21.78 0.51
C TRP A 36 -5.25 20.69 0.58
N LEU A 37 -6.22 20.80 1.48
CA LEU A 37 -7.30 19.80 1.62
C LEU A 37 -8.39 19.93 0.54
N ALA A 38 -8.60 21.12 -0.01
CA ALA A 38 -9.63 21.36 -1.02
C ALA A 38 -9.21 20.95 -2.44
N ALA A 39 -7.90 20.81 -2.72
CA ALA A 39 -7.43 20.40 -4.03
C ALA A 39 -7.95 19.00 -4.40
N THR A 40 -8.13 18.73 -5.69
CA THR A 40 -8.45 17.36 -6.16
C THR A 40 -7.18 16.50 -6.18
N ALA A 41 -6.10 17.06 -6.70
CA ALA A 41 -4.75 16.51 -6.64
C ALA A 41 -3.75 17.64 -6.33
N VAL A 42 -2.58 17.29 -5.79
CA VAL A 42 -1.49 18.21 -5.50
C VAL A 42 -0.22 17.74 -6.21
N LEU A 43 0.28 18.57 -7.12
CA LEU A 43 1.52 18.34 -7.85
C LEU A 43 2.62 19.22 -7.25
N LEU A 44 3.73 18.60 -6.86
CA LEU A 44 4.90 19.25 -6.24
C LEU A 44 6.15 18.92 -7.05
N ASP A 45 7.11 19.83 -7.16
CA ASP A 45 8.47 19.43 -7.51
C ASP A 45 9.28 19.06 -6.25
N ALA A 46 10.53 18.63 -6.42
CA ALA A 46 11.39 18.22 -5.30
C ALA A 46 11.54 19.33 -4.24
N ALA A 47 11.71 20.59 -4.66
CA ALA A 47 11.87 21.72 -3.75
C ALA A 47 10.57 22.03 -2.98
N ALA A 48 9.41 21.96 -3.65
CA ALA A 48 8.12 22.16 -3.02
C ALA A 48 7.76 21.02 -2.06
N ALA A 49 8.11 19.78 -2.38
CA ALA A 49 7.91 18.62 -1.51
C ALA A 49 8.62 18.80 -0.16
N ALA A 50 9.90 19.21 -0.19
CA ALA A 50 10.67 19.49 1.02
C ALA A 50 10.03 20.58 1.89
N ARG A 51 9.62 21.71 1.28
CA ARG A 51 8.96 22.80 2.02
C ARG A 51 7.61 22.40 2.61
N CYS A 52 6.81 21.63 1.87
CA CYS A 52 5.52 21.15 2.34
C CYS A 52 5.66 20.17 3.51
N ALA A 53 6.71 19.34 3.49
CA ALA A 53 7.03 18.45 4.60
C ALA A 53 7.36 19.21 5.89
N GLU A 54 8.16 20.28 5.82
CA GLU A 54 8.45 21.16 6.97
C GLU A 54 7.19 21.88 7.48
N GLY A 55 6.25 22.17 6.58
CA GLY A 55 4.98 22.83 6.89
C GLY A 55 3.96 21.98 7.65
N ALA A 56 4.23 20.69 7.87
CA ALA A 56 3.36 19.72 8.55
C ALA A 56 1.91 19.70 8.00
N LEU A 57 1.78 19.76 6.67
CA LEU A 57 0.49 19.63 6.00
C LEU A 57 -0.12 18.24 6.26
N PRO A 58 -1.46 18.13 6.42
CA PRO A 58 -2.10 16.85 6.69
C PRO A 58 -1.96 15.89 5.49
N ARG A 59 -1.76 14.60 5.76
CA ARG A 59 -1.79 13.58 4.70
C ARG A 59 -3.13 13.55 3.98
N ARG A 60 -3.07 13.31 2.67
CA ARG A 60 -4.22 13.19 1.77
C ARG A 60 -3.84 12.32 0.58
N ALA A 61 -4.84 11.80 -0.12
CA ALA A 61 -4.65 11.15 -1.41
C ALA A 61 -4.29 12.17 -2.51
N HIS A 62 -3.77 11.67 -3.62
CA HIS A 62 -3.42 12.38 -4.85
C HIS A 62 -2.37 13.47 -4.64
N VAL A 63 -1.29 13.13 -3.92
CA VAL A 63 -0.09 13.98 -3.80
C VAL A 63 1.01 13.34 -4.65
N ILE A 64 1.47 14.06 -5.68
CA ILE A 64 2.47 13.57 -6.63
C ILE A 64 3.66 14.51 -6.64
N VAL A 65 4.86 13.94 -6.55
CA VAL A 65 6.12 14.67 -6.76
C VAL A 65 6.58 14.46 -8.19
N LEU A 66 6.90 15.54 -8.88
CA LEU A 66 7.37 15.57 -10.25
C LEU A 66 8.87 15.88 -10.28
N ALA A 67 9.59 15.22 -11.17
CA ALA A 67 11.00 15.46 -11.44
C ALA A 67 11.22 15.59 -12.95
N SER A 68 12.17 16.43 -13.35
CA SER A 68 12.61 16.58 -14.74
C SER A 68 13.69 15.55 -15.14
N THR A 69 14.30 14.89 -14.15
CA THR A 69 15.32 13.85 -14.32
C THR A 69 15.08 12.71 -13.33
N GLU A 70 15.88 11.65 -13.43
CA GLU A 70 15.85 10.53 -12.47
C GLU A 70 15.97 11.04 -11.03
N PRO A 71 15.00 10.70 -10.14
CA PRO A 71 14.94 11.25 -8.79
C PRO A 71 16.05 10.70 -7.89
N GLY A 72 16.86 11.61 -7.34
CA GLY A 72 17.87 11.27 -6.33
C GLY A 72 17.27 11.06 -4.93
N PRO A 73 18.08 10.60 -3.95
CA PRO A 73 17.61 10.27 -2.59
C PRO A 73 16.89 11.40 -1.86
N ALA A 74 17.26 12.66 -2.11
CA ALA A 74 16.62 13.82 -1.48
C ALA A 74 15.17 14.01 -1.95
N THR A 75 14.89 13.80 -3.24
CA THR A 75 13.54 13.86 -3.81
C THR A 75 12.65 12.78 -3.20
N TRP A 76 13.16 11.55 -3.10
CA TRP A 76 12.46 10.44 -2.45
C TRP A 76 12.16 10.75 -0.99
N SER A 77 13.14 11.22 -0.22
CA SER A 77 12.93 11.59 1.19
C SER A 77 11.86 12.67 1.36
N GLY A 78 11.87 13.70 0.53
CA GLY A 78 10.84 14.76 0.52
C GLY A 78 9.45 14.21 0.18
N ALA A 79 9.37 13.31 -0.81
CA ALA A 79 8.13 12.64 -1.22
C ALA A 79 7.52 11.82 -0.06
N VAL A 80 8.34 11.03 0.65
CA VAL A 80 7.90 10.29 1.87
C VAL A 80 7.35 11.25 2.92
N ALA A 81 8.10 12.32 3.20
CA ALA A 81 7.79 13.23 4.30
C ALA A 81 6.50 14.02 4.05
N VAL A 82 6.22 14.41 2.80
CA VAL A 82 4.98 15.07 2.43
C VAL A 82 3.80 14.09 2.25
N GLY A 83 4.07 12.78 2.24
CA GLY A 83 3.08 11.73 2.00
C GLY A 83 2.66 11.66 0.52
N ALA A 84 3.60 11.86 -0.39
CA ALA A 84 3.37 11.66 -1.81
C ALA A 84 3.11 10.18 -2.10
N GLN A 85 2.11 9.92 -2.93
CA GLN A 85 1.81 8.56 -3.39
C GLN A 85 2.77 8.12 -4.49
N GLN A 86 3.24 9.05 -5.32
CA GLN A 86 4.09 8.77 -6.46
C GLN A 86 5.16 9.85 -6.67
N VAL A 87 6.29 9.41 -7.25
CA VAL A 87 7.30 10.28 -7.84
C VAL A 87 7.33 9.97 -9.34
N LEU A 88 7.06 10.95 -10.20
CA LEU A 88 7.00 10.79 -11.66
C LEU A 88 8.04 11.68 -12.35
N VAL A 89 8.68 11.15 -13.39
CA VAL A 89 9.65 11.83 -14.24
C VAL A 89 8.98 12.28 -15.54
N LEU A 90 8.89 13.58 -15.77
CA LEU A 90 8.31 14.14 -17.00
C LEU A 90 9.40 14.58 -17.98
N PRO A 91 9.19 14.43 -19.31
CA PRO A 91 7.96 13.95 -19.96
C PRO A 91 7.83 12.41 -20.05
N GLY A 92 8.76 11.64 -19.48
CA GLY A 92 8.79 10.18 -19.62
C GLY A 92 7.55 9.43 -19.11
N GLN A 93 6.86 9.98 -18.11
CA GLN A 93 5.73 9.35 -17.40
C GLN A 93 4.44 10.19 -17.45
N GLU A 94 4.18 10.85 -18.59
CA GLU A 94 2.96 11.65 -18.79
C GLU A 94 1.67 10.81 -18.68
N ARG A 95 1.70 9.55 -19.13
CA ARG A 95 0.53 8.66 -19.09
C ARG A 95 0.12 8.34 -17.66
N GLU A 96 1.09 8.03 -16.80
CA GLU A 96 0.85 7.82 -15.38
C GLU A 96 0.27 9.06 -14.71
N LEU A 97 0.70 10.27 -15.11
CA LEU A 97 0.13 11.51 -14.60
C LEU A 97 -1.31 11.74 -15.10
N VAL A 98 -1.60 11.43 -16.37
CA VAL A 98 -2.97 11.46 -16.92
C VAL A 98 -3.89 10.56 -16.12
N ASP A 99 -3.48 9.30 -15.90
CA ASP A 99 -4.27 8.30 -15.18
C ASP A 99 -4.53 8.75 -13.73
N GLU A 100 -3.51 9.23 -13.02
CA GLU A 100 -3.63 9.70 -11.64
C GLU A 100 -4.54 10.95 -11.51
N LEU A 101 -4.45 11.90 -12.45
CA LEU A 101 -5.33 13.07 -12.44
C LEU A 101 -6.79 12.72 -12.79
N ALA A 102 -7.00 11.79 -13.72
CA ALA A 102 -8.34 11.27 -14.02
C ALA A 102 -8.93 10.58 -12.78
N ASP A 103 -8.14 9.76 -12.10
CA ASP A 103 -8.51 9.07 -10.87
C ASP A 103 -8.87 10.04 -9.74
N ALA A 104 -8.07 11.09 -9.55
CA ALA A 104 -8.36 12.14 -8.58
C ALA A 104 -9.68 12.85 -8.90
N ALA A 105 -9.93 13.16 -10.18
CA ALA A 105 -11.14 13.81 -10.64
C ALA A 105 -12.39 12.93 -10.49
N GLU A 106 -12.28 11.61 -10.68
CA GLU A 106 -13.35 10.66 -10.37
C GLU A 106 -13.62 10.59 -8.85
N SER A 107 -12.56 10.52 -8.04
CA SER A 107 -12.66 10.46 -6.57
C SER A 107 -13.27 11.71 -5.96
N ALA A 108 -13.11 12.88 -6.60
CA ALA A 108 -13.76 14.11 -6.16
C ALA A 108 -15.26 14.16 -6.47
N ARG A 109 -15.74 13.33 -7.42
CA ARG A 109 -17.17 13.24 -7.79
C ARG A 109 -17.89 12.18 -6.95
N ASP A 110 -17.21 11.08 -6.66
CA ASP A 110 -17.73 10.06 -5.75
C ASP A 110 -17.51 10.51 -4.30
N ASP A 111 -18.58 10.90 -3.61
CA ASP A 111 -18.56 11.27 -2.17
C ASP A 111 -18.09 10.11 -1.25
N ARG A 112 -17.81 8.92 -1.81
CA ARG A 112 -17.25 7.78 -1.08
C ARG A 112 -15.72 7.86 -1.03
N PRO A 113 -15.12 7.70 0.16
CA PRO A 113 -13.69 7.51 0.26
C PRO A 113 -13.27 6.25 -0.51
N ARG A 114 -12.20 6.35 -1.31
CA ARG A 114 -11.53 5.18 -1.87
C ARG A 114 -10.95 4.33 -0.72
N GLY A 115 -10.88 3.02 -0.94
CA GLY A 115 -10.24 2.08 -0.03
C GLY A 115 -8.71 2.15 -0.15
N ASP A 116 -8.04 1.84 0.95
CA ASP A 116 -6.57 1.83 0.99
C ASP A 116 -6.00 0.50 0.48
N VAL A 117 -4.84 0.54 -0.16
CA VAL A 117 -4.09 -0.65 -0.59
C VAL A 117 -2.84 -0.80 0.29
N VAL A 118 -2.67 -1.96 0.93
CA VAL A 118 -1.50 -2.27 1.76
C VAL A 118 -0.78 -3.49 1.20
N ALA A 119 0.47 -3.32 0.78
CA ALA A 119 1.33 -4.42 0.39
C ALA A 119 2.15 -4.89 1.59
N VAL A 120 2.17 -6.19 1.86
CA VAL A 120 2.92 -6.80 2.97
C VAL A 120 4.00 -7.71 2.40
N ILE A 121 5.26 -7.47 2.78
CA ILE A 121 6.40 -8.24 2.28
C ILE A 121 7.38 -8.56 3.42
N GLY A 122 7.98 -9.74 3.38
CA GLY A 122 9.01 -10.12 4.36
C GLY A 122 10.37 -9.52 4.03
N GLY A 123 11.04 -8.90 5.01
CA GLY A 123 12.46 -8.54 4.89
C GLY A 123 13.38 -9.78 4.84
N ARG A 124 12.87 -10.93 5.28
CA ARG A 124 13.50 -12.25 5.15
C ARG A 124 12.42 -13.33 5.01
N GLY A 125 12.76 -14.49 4.45
CA GLY A 125 11.87 -15.65 4.43
C GLY A 125 11.55 -16.16 5.84
N GLY A 126 10.30 -16.54 6.09
CA GLY A 126 9.85 -17.11 7.38
C GLY A 126 9.64 -16.10 8.51
N VAL A 127 9.65 -14.78 8.23
CA VAL A 127 9.43 -13.76 9.27
C VAL A 127 7.97 -13.64 9.73
N GLY A 128 7.03 -14.17 8.94
CA GLY A 128 5.58 -14.13 9.19
C GLY A 128 4.85 -13.04 8.42
N ALA A 129 5.29 -12.70 7.18
CA ALA A 129 4.65 -11.69 6.34
C ALA A 129 3.19 -12.05 6.00
N SER A 130 2.94 -13.23 5.44
CA SER A 130 1.60 -13.74 5.12
C SER A 130 0.68 -13.82 6.33
N LEU A 131 1.23 -14.20 7.47
CA LEU A 131 0.52 -14.21 8.75
C LEU A 131 0.14 -12.79 9.20
N PHE A 132 1.05 -11.82 9.04
CA PHE A 132 0.76 -10.43 9.32
C PHE A 132 -0.26 -9.83 8.33
N ALA A 133 -0.17 -10.17 7.04
CA ALA A 133 -1.15 -9.77 6.03
C ALA A 133 -2.55 -10.29 6.37
N THR A 134 -2.64 -11.57 6.75
CA THR A 134 -3.89 -12.18 7.23
C THR A 134 -4.44 -11.46 8.47
N ALA A 135 -3.57 -11.12 9.42
CA ALA A 135 -3.99 -10.39 10.61
C ALA A 135 -4.43 -8.95 10.32
N LEU A 136 -3.76 -8.30 9.37
CA LEU A 136 -4.09 -6.95 8.92
C LEU A 136 -5.47 -6.92 8.27
N ALA A 137 -5.75 -7.88 7.38
CA ALA A 137 -7.06 -8.07 6.79
C ALA A 137 -8.12 -8.31 7.88
N GLN A 138 -7.95 -9.29 8.77
CA GLN A 138 -8.92 -9.58 9.85
C GLN A 138 -9.17 -8.39 10.81
N ALA A 139 -8.26 -7.41 10.87
CA ALA A 139 -8.41 -6.19 11.66
C ALA A 139 -9.12 -5.05 10.91
N ALA A 140 -9.20 -5.11 9.58
CA ALA A 140 -9.90 -4.15 8.73
C ALA A 140 -11.40 -4.51 8.58
N ALA A 141 -12.21 -3.55 8.15
CA ALA A 141 -13.64 -3.77 7.92
C ALA A 141 -13.88 -4.28 6.48
N GLU A 142 -14.47 -5.47 6.35
CA GLU A 142 -14.77 -6.13 5.06
C GLU A 142 -13.62 -6.08 4.04
N PRO A 143 -12.40 -6.51 4.39
CA PRO A 143 -11.23 -6.39 3.52
C PRO A 143 -11.26 -7.33 2.32
N LEU A 144 -10.44 -7.00 1.34
CA LEU A 144 -9.94 -7.95 0.34
C LEU A 144 -8.51 -8.36 0.71
N LEU A 145 -8.25 -9.66 0.88
CA LEU A 145 -6.90 -10.22 1.04
C LEU A 145 -6.49 -10.93 -0.24
N VAL A 146 -5.36 -10.52 -0.81
CA VAL A 146 -4.83 -10.97 -2.09
C VAL A 146 -3.51 -11.71 -1.87
N ASP A 147 -3.43 -12.97 -2.29
CA ASP A 147 -2.21 -13.77 -2.28
C ASP A 147 -1.46 -13.62 -3.59
N LEU A 148 -0.22 -13.15 -3.60
CA LEU A 148 0.59 -13.04 -4.81
C LEU A 148 1.71 -14.08 -4.89
N ASP A 149 1.78 -15.02 -3.94
CA ASP A 149 2.81 -16.06 -3.92
C ASP A 149 2.26 -17.40 -4.43
N PRO A 150 2.48 -17.76 -5.71
CA PRO A 150 2.06 -19.06 -6.23
C PRO A 150 2.73 -20.24 -5.51
N TRP A 151 3.84 -20.01 -4.80
CA TRP A 151 4.58 -21.05 -4.08
C TRP A 151 4.37 -21.00 -2.57
N GLY A 152 3.50 -20.12 -2.08
CA GLY A 152 3.25 -19.90 -0.65
C GLY A 152 2.36 -20.95 0.04
N GLY A 153 1.79 -21.89 -0.72
CA GLY A 153 0.85 -22.91 -0.21
C GLY A 153 -0.61 -22.44 -0.08
N GLY A 154 -0.86 -21.14 -0.30
CA GLY A 154 -2.17 -20.49 -0.27
C GLY A 154 -2.46 -19.79 1.06
N ILE A 155 -2.65 -18.48 1.00
CA ILE A 155 -3.00 -17.66 2.18
C ILE A 155 -4.37 -18.03 2.78
N ASP A 156 -5.22 -18.67 2.01
CA ASP A 156 -6.53 -19.16 2.45
C ASP A 156 -6.41 -20.19 3.58
N LEU A 157 -5.31 -20.96 3.69
CA LEU A 157 -5.04 -21.82 4.85
C LEU A 157 -4.81 -21.00 6.13
N LEU A 158 -4.14 -19.85 6.02
CA LEU A 158 -3.95 -18.95 7.17
C LEU A 158 -5.26 -18.32 7.60
N VAL A 159 -6.22 -18.18 6.69
CA VAL A 159 -7.56 -17.67 6.98
C VAL A 159 -8.50 -18.78 7.45
N GLY A 160 -8.21 -20.05 7.14
CA GLY A 160 -9.11 -21.20 7.36
C GLY A 160 -10.27 -21.25 6.35
N GLY A 161 -10.05 -20.72 5.13
CA GLY A 161 -11.03 -20.59 4.05
C GLY A 161 -10.73 -21.49 2.84
N GLU A 162 -9.89 -22.50 2.99
CA GLU A 162 -9.45 -23.39 1.91
C GLU A 162 -10.59 -24.19 1.27
N HIS A 163 -11.67 -24.44 2.02
CA HIS A 163 -12.87 -25.11 1.53
C HIS A 163 -14.00 -24.13 1.17
N THR A 164 -13.78 -22.81 1.32
CA THR A 164 -14.78 -21.81 0.96
C THR A 164 -14.89 -21.71 -0.57
N PRO A 165 -16.09 -21.88 -1.14
CA PRO A 165 -16.30 -21.82 -2.58
C PRO A 165 -16.12 -20.40 -3.11
N GLY A 166 -15.68 -20.28 -4.37
CA GLY A 166 -15.51 -19.01 -5.07
C GLY A 166 -14.33 -19.04 -6.02
N VAL A 167 -14.23 -17.99 -6.82
CA VAL A 167 -13.19 -17.77 -7.84
C VAL A 167 -11.81 -17.62 -7.20
N ARG A 168 -10.80 -18.29 -7.77
CA ARG A 168 -9.38 -18.16 -7.43
C ARG A 168 -8.61 -17.54 -8.60
N TRP A 169 -7.32 -17.26 -8.43
CA TRP A 169 -6.50 -16.64 -9.49
C TRP A 169 -6.61 -17.29 -10.87
N PRO A 170 -6.51 -18.63 -11.03
CA PRO A 170 -6.62 -19.27 -12.33
C PRO A 170 -8.00 -19.18 -12.98
N ASP A 171 -9.05 -18.94 -12.18
CA ASP A 171 -10.43 -18.80 -12.66
C ASP A 171 -10.73 -17.37 -13.14
N LEU A 172 -9.87 -16.40 -12.81
CA LEU A 172 -10.03 -15.00 -13.21
C LEU A 172 -9.60 -14.77 -14.66
N ALA A 173 -10.56 -14.87 -15.58
CA ALA A 173 -10.41 -14.39 -16.94
C ALA A 173 -10.77 -12.89 -17.03
N LEU A 174 -9.93 -12.01 -16.47
CA LEU A 174 -10.10 -10.56 -16.61
C LEU A 174 -9.44 -10.07 -17.90
N GLN A 175 -10.24 -10.00 -18.96
CA GLN A 175 -9.83 -9.52 -20.29
C GLN A 175 -10.38 -8.11 -20.54
N GLY A 176 -9.80 -7.10 -19.90
CA GLY A 176 -10.13 -5.68 -20.12
C GLY A 176 -11.56 -5.27 -19.70
N GLY A 177 -11.72 -3.97 -19.40
CA GLY A 177 -12.99 -3.37 -19.00
C GLY A 177 -13.13 -3.16 -17.48
N ARG A 178 -13.95 -2.18 -17.09
CA ARG A 178 -14.18 -1.85 -15.67
C ARG A 178 -15.06 -2.90 -15.02
N VAL A 179 -14.58 -3.52 -13.94
CA VAL A 179 -15.37 -4.42 -13.09
C VAL A 179 -15.89 -3.67 -11.87
N SER A 180 -17.12 -3.97 -11.44
CA SER A 180 -17.66 -3.43 -10.18
C SER A 180 -17.19 -4.28 -8.99
N TRP A 181 -16.87 -3.64 -7.87
CA TRP A 181 -16.51 -4.35 -6.64
C TRP A 181 -17.59 -5.34 -6.20
N SER A 182 -18.87 -4.99 -6.34
CA SER A 182 -19.98 -5.87 -5.97
C SER A 182 -19.97 -7.20 -6.74
N ALA A 183 -19.61 -7.17 -8.03
CA ALA A 183 -19.49 -8.37 -8.84
C ALA A 183 -18.26 -9.20 -8.44
N VAL A 184 -17.11 -8.55 -8.21
CA VAL A 184 -15.89 -9.20 -7.73
C VAL A 184 -16.18 -9.89 -6.38
N ARG A 185 -16.67 -9.15 -5.40
CA ARG A 185 -16.96 -9.64 -4.05
C ARG A 185 -17.92 -10.82 -4.05
N ALA A 186 -18.94 -10.81 -4.91
CA ALA A 186 -19.90 -11.90 -5.01
C ALA A 186 -19.29 -13.21 -5.58
N ALA A 187 -18.22 -13.09 -6.35
CA ALA A 187 -17.51 -14.24 -6.94
C ALA A 187 -16.40 -14.79 -6.02
N LEU A 188 -15.84 -13.95 -5.14
CA LEU A 188 -14.72 -14.35 -4.28
C LEU A 188 -15.17 -15.18 -3.07
N PRO A 189 -14.36 -16.16 -2.64
CA PRO A 189 -14.50 -16.77 -1.32
C PRO A 189 -14.51 -15.70 -0.22
N CYS A 190 -15.39 -15.85 0.76
CA CYS A 190 -15.43 -14.98 1.94
C CYS A 190 -15.42 -15.83 3.20
N ASN A 191 -14.41 -15.63 4.05
CA ASN A 191 -14.33 -16.30 5.35
C ASN A 191 -14.14 -15.27 6.46
N HIS A 192 -14.94 -15.35 7.51
CA HIS A 192 -14.92 -14.40 8.64
C HIS A 192 -14.95 -12.91 8.23
N GLY A 193 -15.67 -12.59 7.14
CA GLY A 193 -15.78 -11.22 6.62
C GLY A 193 -14.59 -10.77 5.76
N VAL A 194 -13.62 -11.65 5.50
CA VAL A 194 -12.48 -11.40 4.60
C VAL A 194 -12.77 -12.00 3.24
N SER A 195 -12.88 -11.17 2.21
CA SER A 195 -12.89 -11.64 0.82
C SER A 195 -11.48 -12.05 0.41
N LEU A 196 -11.34 -13.20 -0.23
CA LEU A 196 -10.04 -13.80 -0.55
C LEU A 196 -9.88 -13.89 -2.05
N LEU A 197 -8.75 -13.41 -2.55
CA LEU A 197 -8.26 -13.78 -3.87
C LEU A 197 -6.92 -14.50 -3.69
N SER A 198 -6.97 -15.83 -3.71
CA SER A 198 -5.79 -16.66 -3.51
C SER A 198 -5.50 -17.54 -4.72
N GLY A 199 -4.33 -18.17 -4.67
CA GLY A 199 -3.93 -19.20 -5.62
C GLY A 199 -4.67 -20.52 -5.48
N ILE A 200 -4.24 -21.43 -6.35
CA ILE A 200 -4.44 -22.86 -6.22
C ILE A 200 -3.10 -23.53 -5.84
N ARG A 201 -3.13 -24.78 -5.38
CA ARG A 201 -1.92 -25.55 -5.06
C ARG A 201 -1.35 -26.21 -6.33
N ALA A 202 -1.13 -25.42 -7.36
CA ALA A 202 -0.58 -25.83 -8.65
C ALA A 202 0.25 -24.69 -9.25
N ASP A 203 0.86 -24.92 -10.40
CA ASP A 203 1.61 -23.89 -11.11
C ASP A 203 0.65 -22.90 -11.79
N TYR A 204 0.82 -21.61 -11.53
CA TYR A 204 0.08 -20.52 -12.15
C TYR A 204 0.86 -19.21 -12.02
N GLU A 205 0.58 -18.27 -12.91
CA GLU A 205 1.12 -16.91 -12.83
C GLU A 205 -0.02 -15.90 -12.67
N VAL A 206 0.15 -14.97 -11.74
CA VAL A 206 -0.75 -13.84 -11.57
C VAL A 206 -0.40 -12.78 -12.62
N GLN A 207 -1.36 -12.45 -13.48
CA GLN A 207 -1.20 -11.37 -14.46
C GLN A 207 -1.33 -10.01 -13.78
N ALA A 208 -0.39 -9.10 -14.05
CA ALA A 208 -0.40 -7.75 -13.51
C ALA A 208 -1.72 -6.99 -13.79
N ALA A 209 -2.25 -7.10 -15.01
CA ALA A 209 -3.50 -6.47 -15.41
C ALA A 209 -4.73 -7.02 -14.66
N ALA A 210 -4.75 -8.32 -14.34
CA ALA A 210 -5.84 -8.92 -13.56
C ALA A 210 -5.78 -8.43 -12.10
N LEU A 211 -4.58 -8.33 -11.53
CA LEU A 211 -4.39 -7.74 -10.21
C LEU A 211 -4.83 -6.28 -10.17
N ASP A 212 -4.36 -5.47 -11.12
CA ASP A 212 -4.70 -4.05 -11.23
C ASP A 212 -6.21 -3.84 -11.28
N ALA A 213 -6.92 -4.58 -12.15
CA ALA A 213 -8.37 -4.50 -12.28
C ALA A 213 -9.13 -4.87 -10.99
N VAL A 214 -8.67 -5.89 -10.24
CA VAL A 214 -9.28 -6.28 -8.96
C VAL A 214 -9.03 -5.23 -7.88
N VAL A 215 -7.79 -4.75 -7.77
CA VAL A 215 -7.38 -3.73 -6.80
C VAL A 215 -8.12 -2.42 -7.06
N ASP A 216 -8.19 -1.97 -8.32
CA ASP A 216 -8.96 -0.78 -8.72
C ASP A 216 -10.44 -0.92 -8.35
N ALA A 217 -11.07 -2.05 -8.71
CA ALA A 217 -12.47 -2.28 -8.39
C ALA A 217 -12.73 -2.19 -6.87
N ALA A 218 -11.92 -2.87 -6.06
CA ALA A 218 -12.03 -2.85 -4.60
C ALA A 218 -11.80 -1.45 -4.02
N ARG A 219 -10.76 -0.75 -4.49
CA ARG A 219 -10.43 0.61 -4.08
C ARG A 219 -11.54 1.60 -4.40
N ARG A 220 -12.13 1.56 -5.60
CA ARG A 220 -13.34 2.35 -5.93
C ARG A 220 -14.56 1.94 -5.10
N GLY A 221 -14.62 0.68 -4.68
CA GLY A 221 -15.62 0.17 -3.74
C GLY A 221 -15.46 0.65 -2.29
N GLY A 222 -14.39 1.37 -1.96
CA GLY A 222 -14.08 1.79 -0.58
C GLY A 222 -13.47 0.68 0.29
N VAL A 223 -12.93 -0.38 -0.33
CA VAL A 223 -12.45 -1.58 0.38
C VAL A 223 -10.95 -1.52 0.63
N THR A 224 -10.55 -1.81 1.87
CA THR A 224 -9.13 -2.00 2.20
C THR A 224 -8.63 -3.30 1.55
N VAL A 225 -7.66 -3.17 0.66
CA VAL A 225 -6.99 -4.29 0.00
C VAL A 225 -5.67 -4.57 0.71
N VAL A 226 -5.44 -5.81 1.12
CA VAL A 226 -4.17 -6.28 1.67
C VAL A 226 -3.56 -7.26 0.69
N CYS A 227 -2.41 -6.94 0.13
CA CYS A 227 -1.65 -7.82 -0.77
C CYS A 227 -0.52 -8.50 0.02
N ASP A 228 -0.54 -9.83 0.08
CA ASP A 228 0.61 -10.63 0.53
C ASP A 228 1.57 -10.81 -0.65
N VAL A 229 2.74 -10.19 -0.55
CA VAL A 229 3.67 -10.06 -1.68
C VAL A 229 4.87 -10.99 -1.49
N PRO A 230 5.17 -11.86 -2.48
CA PRO A 230 6.37 -12.69 -2.43
C PRO A 230 7.64 -11.82 -2.54
N ARG A 231 8.76 -12.34 -2.03
CA ARG A 231 10.06 -11.66 -2.21
C ARG A 231 10.59 -11.73 -3.64
N ARG A 232 10.06 -12.64 -4.47
CA ARG A 232 10.31 -12.64 -5.91
C ARG A 232 9.43 -11.56 -6.52
N LEU A 233 10.04 -10.49 -7.02
CA LEU A 233 9.31 -9.36 -7.61
C LEU A 233 8.85 -9.69 -9.04
N THR A 234 7.75 -10.42 -9.15
CA THR A 234 7.01 -10.62 -10.41
C THR A 234 6.35 -9.32 -10.88
N ASP A 235 5.78 -9.29 -12.08
CA ASP A 235 5.05 -8.12 -12.59
C ASP A 235 3.83 -7.79 -11.72
N ALA A 236 3.11 -8.80 -11.24
CA ALA A 236 2.02 -8.63 -10.28
C ALA A 236 2.53 -8.10 -8.93
N ALA A 237 3.64 -8.61 -8.41
CA ALA A 237 4.24 -8.09 -7.18
C ALA A 237 4.66 -6.62 -7.33
N HIS A 238 5.30 -6.25 -8.45
CA HIS A 238 5.63 -4.85 -8.76
C HIS A 238 4.37 -3.97 -8.83
N THR A 239 3.29 -4.46 -9.45
CA THR A 239 2.02 -3.74 -9.55
C THR A 239 1.40 -3.49 -8.17
N ALA A 240 1.37 -4.50 -7.29
CA ALA A 240 0.92 -4.32 -5.90
C ALA A 240 1.76 -3.30 -5.14
N LEU A 241 3.09 -3.38 -5.25
CA LEU A 241 4.00 -2.47 -4.56
C LEU A 241 3.87 -1.03 -5.07
N LYS A 242 3.73 -0.84 -6.40
CA LYS A 242 3.52 0.48 -7.02
C LYS A 242 2.19 1.11 -6.60
N THR A 243 1.14 0.30 -6.49
CA THR A 243 -0.24 0.77 -6.20
C THR A 243 -0.50 0.98 -4.71
N ALA A 244 0.31 0.40 -3.83
CA ALA A 244 0.09 0.45 -2.39
C ALA A 244 0.12 1.89 -1.83
N ASP A 245 -0.87 2.22 -1.00
CA ASP A 245 -0.83 3.42 -0.16
C ASP A 245 0.17 3.23 1.01
N LEU A 246 0.49 1.98 1.36
CA LEU A 246 1.53 1.62 2.32
C LEU A 246 2.16 0.26 2.00
N ILE A 247 3.49 0.19 1.96
CA ILE A 247 4.25 -1.06 1.98
C ILE A 247 4.69 -1.34 3.41
N VAL A 248 4.24 -2.46 3.96
CA VAL A 248 4.67 -2.98 5.25
C VAL A 248 5.74 -4.04 5.05
N VAL A 249 6.96 -3.73 5.49
CA VAL A 249 8.04 -4.71 5.56
C VAL A 249 8.02 -5.39 6.93
N VAL A 250 7.89 -6.71 6.95
CA VAL A 250 7.91 -7.50 8.19
C VAL A 250 9.31 -8.03 8.43
N SER A 251 9.84 -7.84 9.64
CA SER A 251 11.19 -8.28 10.01
C SER A 251 11.25 -8.88 11.41
N GLN A 252 12.39 -9.49 11.74
CA GLN A 252 12.71 -9.98 13.07
C GLN A 252 13.87 -9.19 13.67
N THR A 253 13.97 -9.16 15.01
CA THR A 253 15.06 -8.50 15.72
C THR A 253 16.34 -9.37 15.79
N ASP A 254 16.83 -9.89 14.67
CA ASP A 254 18.15 -10.55 14.60
C ASP A 254 19.02 -9.91 13.51
N VAL A 255 20.34 -10.02 13.65
CA VAL A 255 21.30 -9.33 12.78
C VAL A 255 21.10 -9.68 11.30
N ARG A 256 20.83 -10.96 10.99
CA ARG A 256 20.66 -11.41 9.61
C ARG A 256 19.33 -10.92 9.03
N ALA A 257 18.25 -10.95 9.81
CA ALA A 257 16.98 -10.35 9.40
C ALA A 257 17.11 -8.84 9.18
N CYS A 258 17.82 -8.13 10.06
CA CYS A 258 18.10 -6.71 9.93
C CYS A 258 18.83 -6.37 8.62
N ALA A 259 19.92 -7.08 8.32
CA ALA A 259 20.70 -6.88 7.10
C ALA A 259 19.85 -7.18 5.84
N ALA A 260 19.13 -8.30 5.81
CA ALA A 260 18.27 -8.66 4.68
C ALA A 260 17.13 -7.64 4.48
N THR A 261 16.57 -7.12 5.58
CA THR A 261 15.51 -6.11 5.56
C THR A 261 16.00 -4.81 4.94
N ALA A 262 17.21 -4.34 5.31
CA ALA A 262 17.79 -3.14 4.71
C ALA A 262 17.97 -3.27 3.19
N THR A 263 18.41 -4.45 2.71
CA THR A 263 18.52 -4.73 1.27
C THR A 263 17.15 -4.72 0.58
N VAL A 264 16.14 -5.37 1.16
CA VAL A 264 14.77 -5.37 0.60
C VAL A 264 14.22 -3.95 0.56
N VAL A 265 14.32 -3.18 1.65
CA VAL A 265 13.85 -1.79 1.71
C VAL A 265 14.53 -0.93 0.65
N GLY A 266 15.84 -1.05 0.46
CA GLY A 266 16.58 -0.32 -0.58
C GLY A 266 16.03 -0.55 -2.00
N ALA A 267 15.61 -1.78 -2.31
CA ALA A 267 14.97 -2.09 -3.59
C ALA A 267 13.54 -1.51 -3.69
N LEU A 268 12.79 -1.50 -2.59
CA LEU A 268 11.39 -1.04 -2.56
C LEU A 268 11.25 0.49 -2.61
N VAL A 269 12.21 1.24 -2.06
CA VAL A 269 12.17 2.72 -2.05
C VAL A 269 12.10 3.29 -3.47
N GLY A 270 12.75 2.66 -4.44
CA GLY A 270 12.66 3.07 -5.85
C GLY A 270 11.33 2.77 -6.53
N ILE A 271 10.46 1.96 -5.90
CA ILE A 271 9.13 1.60 -6.40
C ILE A 271 8.06 2.49 -5.76
N ASN A 272 8.12 2.65 -4.44
CA ASN A 272 7.12 3.39 -3.67
C ASN A 272 7.77 4.00 -2.41
N PRO A 273 7.55 5.31 -2.15
CA PRO A 273 8.14 5.95 -0.98
C PRO A 273 7.47 5.53 0.34
N ASN A 274 6.20 5.12 0.32
CA ASN A 274 5.41 4.87 1.52
C ASN A 274 5.70 3.51 2.14
N ILE A 275 6.88 3.38 2.74
CA ILE A 275 7.35 2.13 3.37
C ILE A 275 7.40 2.31 4.89
N GLY A 276 6.96 1.29 5.62
CA GLY A 276 7.14 1.21 7.06
C GLY A 276 7.43 -0.20 7.55
N LEU A 277 8.02 -0.29 8.73
CA LEU A 277 8.54 -1.54 9.28
C LEU A 277 7.65 -2.07 10.42
N VAL A 278 7.35 -3.36 10.38
CA VAL A 278 6.80 -4.12 11.51
C VAL A 278 7.83 -5.13 11.97
N VAL A 279 8.21 -5.06 13.25
CA VAL A 279 9.28 -5.90 13.80
C VAL A 279 8.76 -6.87 14.85
N ARG A 280 9.07 -8.15 14.66
CA ARG A 280 8.77 -9.23 15.62
C ARG A 280 9.99 -9.59 16.46
N GLY A 281 9.85 -9.49 17.78
CA GLY A 281 10.84 -9.94 18.75
C GLY A 281 10.47 -11.27 19.43
N PRO A 282 11.24 -11.70 20.46
CA PRO A 282 12.41 -11.02 21.01
C PRO A 282 13.69 -11.25 20.17
N SER A 283 14.72 -10.45 20.44
CA SER A 283 16.05 -10.65 19.86
C SER A 283 16.84 -11.68 20.65
N PRO A 284 17.54 -12.62 19.99
CA PRO A 284 18.53 -13.45 20.69
C PRO A 284 19.74 -12.64 21.17
N GLY A 285 20.05 -11.50 20.56
CA GLY A 285 21.24 -10.68 20.82
C GLY A 285 20.96 -9.29 21.38
N GLY A 286 19.74 -9.03 21.87
CA GLY A 286 19.35 -7.73 22.44
C GLY A 286 19.06 -6.60 21.44
N LEU A 287 19.11 -6.87 20.14
CA LEU A 287 18.76 -5.90 19.09
C LEU A 287 17.29 -5.46 19.23
N ARG A 288 17.04 -4.16 19.26
CA ARG A 288 15.69 -3.60 19.48
C ARG A 288 15.04 -3.21 18.15
N ALA A 289 13.72 -3.22 18.11
CA ALA A 289 12.96 -2.84 16.91
C ALA A 289 13.30 -1.44 16.35
N PRO A 290 13.51 -0.39 17.17
CA PRO A 290 13.94 0.91 16.65
C PRO A 290 15.32 0.88 15.98
N GLU A 291 16.23 0.01 16.42
CA GLU A 291 17.57 -0.15 15.82
C GLU A 291 17.46 -0.82 14.45
N VAL A 292 16.57 -1.82 14.29
CA VAL A 292 16.27 -2.42 12.99
C VAL A 292 15.70 -1.38 12.02
N ALA A 293 14.77 -0.54 12.48
CA ALA A 293 14.19 0.55 11.68
C ALA A 293 15.24 1.58 11.25
N ALA A 294 16.13 1.97 12.17
CA ALA A 294 17.23 2.88 11.87
C ALA A 294 18.18 2.33 10.79
N VAL A 295 18.54 1.04 10.88
CA VAL A 295 19.39 0.38 9.88
C VAL A 295 18.68 0.25 8.52
N ALA A 296 17.38 -0.03 8.52
CA ALA A 296 16.59 -0.13 7.30
C ALA A 296 16.28 1.24 6.67
N GLY A 297 16.42 2.34 7.41
CA GLY A 297 16.16 3.70 6.92
C GLY A 297 14.67 4.02 6.73
N VAL A 298 13.76 3.32 7.42
CA VAL A 298 12.30 3.51 7.31
C VAL A 298 11.61 3.61 8.67
N PRO A 299 10.45 4.27 8.78
CA PRO A 299 9.71 4.38 10.04
C PRO A 299 9.31 3.03 10.64
N LEU A 300 9.44 2.90 11.96
CA LEU A 300 8.86 1.78 12.71
C LEU A 300 7.36 2.00 12.93
N LEU A 301 6.52 1.18 12.31
CA LEU A 301 5.05 1.26 12.46
C LEU A 301 4.57 0.54 13.71
N ALA A 302 5.11 -0.66 13.96
CA ALA A 302 4.75 -1.48 15.10
C ALA A 302 5.89 -2.42 15.50
N SER A 303 5.90 -2.80 16.77
CA SER A 303 6.72 -3.92 17.26
C SER A 303 5.84 -4.88 18.05
N MET A 304 6.06 -6.18 17.85
CA MET A 304 5.26 -7.22 18.49
C MET A 304 6.11 -8.35 19.02
N ARG A 305 5.61 -9.03 20.06
CA ARG A 305 6.21 -10.28 20.56
C ARG A 305 5.72 -11.45 19.73
N ALA A 306 6.53 -12.50 19.63
CA ALA A 306 6.06 -13.79 19.15
C ALA A 306 4.91 -14.30 20.02
N GLU A 307 3.87 -14.87 19.39
CA GLU A 307 2.74 -15.48 20.10
C GLU A 307 2.96 -17.00 20.22
N PRO A 308 3.01 -17.55 21.44
CA PRO A 308 3.09 -18.99 21.64
C PRO A 308 1.86 -19.70 21.07
N ARG A 309 2.03 -20.91 20.55
CA ARG A 309 0.97 -21.80 20.01
C ARG A 309 0.26 -21.28 18.75
N LEU A 310 0.75 -20.19 18.15
CA LEU A 310 0.15 -19.68 16.92
C LEU A 310 0.28 -20.68 15.77
N VAL A 311 1.42 -21.39 15.69
CA VAL A 311 1.62 -22.46 14.70
C VAL A 311 0.62 -23.60 14.93
N ASP A 312 0.52 -24.11 16.16
CA ASP A 312 -0.45 -25.16 16.50
C ASP A 312 -1.89 -24.74 16.17
N GLN A 313 -2.23 -23.47 16.37
CA GLN A 313 -3.56 -22.95 16.05
C GLN A 313 -3.83 -22.97 14.54
N LEU A 314 -2.85 -22.64 13.70
CA LEU A 314 -3.02 -22.58 12.25
C LEU A 314 -3.35 -23.96 11.66
N GLU A 315 -2.83 -25.04 12.26
CA GLU A 315 -3.18 -26.42 11.90
C GLU A 315 -4.65 -26.78 12.14
N HIS A 316 -5.40 -25.95 12.89
CA HIS A 316 -6.77 -26.24 13.33
C HIS A 316 -7.79 -25.19 12.84
N GLY A 317 -7.72 -24.82 11.56
CA GLY A 317 -8.72 -23.98 10.90
C GLY A 317 -8.38 -22.49 10.92
N GLY A 318 -7.11 -22.16 10.73
CA GLY A 318 -6.65 -20.81 10.45
C GLY A 318 -6.51 -19.87 11.66
N LEU A 319 -6.09 -18.65 11.34
CA LEU A 319 -5.80 -17.60 12.29
C LEU A 319 -7.09 -17.10 12.95
N ARG A 320 -7.12 -17.12 14.29
CA ARG A 320 -8.16 -16.43 15.07
C ARG A 320 -7.52 -15.38 15.95
N LEU A 321 -7.67 -14.12 15.55
CA LEU A 321 -7.14 -13.00 16.31
C LEU A 321 -7.93 -12.78 17.61
N ARG A 322 -7.23 -12.89 18.75
CA ARG A 322 -7.75 -12.38 20.01
C ARG A 322 -7.58 -10.87 20.04
N ARG A 323 -8.59 -10.13 20.51
CA ARG A 323 -8.56 -8.65 20.54
C ARG A 323 -7.28 -8.05 21.13
N ARG A 324 -6.68 -8.69 22.15
CA ARG A 324 -5.47 -8.24 22.85
C ARG A 324 -4.19 -8.98 22.44
N SER A 325 -4.23 -9.80 21.39
CA SER A 325 -3.03 -10.49 20.89
C SER A 325 -2.03 -9.47 20.33
N ALA A 326 -0.74 -9.78 20.41
CA ALA A 326 0.32 -8.88 19.96
C ALA A 326 0.20 -8.60 18.44
N LEU A 327 -0.17 -9.63 17.68
CA LEU A 327 -0.43 -9.57 16.25
C LEU A 327 -1.63 -8.67 15.93
N ALA A 328 -2.75 -8.82 16.65
CA ALA A 328 -3.94 -7.98 16.46
C ALA A 328 -3.70 -6.51 16.84
N VAL A 329 -2.89 -6.26 17.87
CA VAL A 329 -2.50 -4.89 18.26
C VAL A 329 -1.63 -4.25 17.19
N ALA A 330 -0.61 -4.95 16.68
CA ALA A 330 0.26 -4.44 15.63
C ALA A 330 -0.49 -4.18 14.32
N ALA A 331 -1.39 -5.09 13.91
CA ALA A 331 -2.25 -4.89 12.75
C ALA A 331 -3.08 -3.60 12.84
N ARG A 332 -3.75 -3.37 13.98
CA ARG A 332 -4.51 -2.12 14.19
C ARG A 332 -3.63 -0.87 14.20
N GLN A 333 -2.44 -0.94 14.78
CA GLN A 333 -1.48 0.19 14.74
C GLN A 333 -1.12 0.55 13.30
N VAL A 334 -0.85 -0.44 12.44
CA VAL A 334 -0.58 -0.20 11.02
C VAL A 334 -1.79 0.45 10.33
N LEU A 335 -3.00 -0.06 10.54
CA LEU A 335 -4.22 0.53 9.95
C LEU A 335 -4.44 2.00 10.37
N THR A 336 -3.97 2.42 11.55
CA THR A 336 -4.08 3.83 11.97
C THR A 336 -3.17 4.80 11.23
N VAL A 337 -2.17 4.29 10.49
CA VAL A 337 -1.21 5.11 9.73
C VAL A 337 -1.75 5.46 8.34
N LEU A 338 -2.68 4.65 7.82
CA LEU A 338 -3.32 4.90 6.54
C LEU A 338 -4.08 6.24 6.59
N PRO A 339 -4.14 6.98 5.46
CA PRO A 339 -4.92 8.21 5.40
C PRO A 339 -6.32 7.90 5.90
N ALA A 340 -6.82 8.63 6.89
CA ALA A 340 -8.16 8.38 7.40
C ALA A 340 -9.17 8.58 6.25
N GLY A 341 -9.56 7.49 5.59
CA GLY A 341 -10.78 7.39 4.82
C GLY A 341 -11.94 7.53 5.80
N ARG A 342 -12.19 8.76 6.25
CA ARG A 342 -13.29 9.23 7.10
C ARG A 342 -13.91 8.11 7.96
N THR A 343 -13.15 7.58 8.90
CA THR A 343 -13.74 6.82 10.01
C THR A 343 -14.52 7.80 10.87
N GLN A 344 -15.84 7.91 10.64
CA GLN A 344 -16.87 8.05 11.68
C GLN A 344 -18.28 8.17 11.08
N GLY A 345 -18.97 7.02 11.00
CA GLY A 345 -20.39 6.94 11.32
C GLY A 345 -20.51 6.17 12.63
N ARG A 346 -20.47 6.87 13.76
CA ARG A 346 -20.81 6.29 15.06
C ARG A 346 -22.34 6.09 15.09
N PRO A 347 -22.89 4.90 15.40
CA PRO A 347 -24.32 4.78 15.60
C PRO A 347 -24.71 5.59 16.84
N ALA A 348 -25.78 6.37 16.71
CA ALA A 348 -26.46 7.03 17.82
C ALA A 348 -27.07 5.99 18.76
#